data_AF-A0A3D5HC62-F1
#
_entry.id   AF-A0A3D5HC62-F1
#
_cell.length_a   1.000
_cell.length_b   1.000
_cell.length_c   1.000
_cell.angle_alpha   90.00
_cell.angle_beta   90.00
_cell.angle_gamma   90.00
#
_symmetry.space_group_name_H-M   'P 1'
#
loop_
_entity.id
_entity.type
_entity.pdbx_description
1 polymer ?
#
loop_
_entity_poly.entity_id
_entity_poly.type
_entity_poly.pdbx_seq_one_letter_code
_entity_poly.pdbx_strand_id
1 'polypeptide(L)'
;MDSAFYTKCGYAIDKDGKDWKGLRYMLDLSNKSVAIEELHHKDPASPPYKCEIKDTMHLKSTSFVDGLAIGYLPRLFIHSAQTMNVLTLLKGALGTTTFFFTGKRTTEDIGVLDDPVRVVEVEGSTNVVGVYGMTGEFTGWFSDDDAAVPIKGKLKVLIGNVTVELIQWNRKGWQPPQ
;
A
#
# COMPACT_ATOMS: atom_id res chain seq x y z
N MET A 1 21.97 11.60 5.09
CA MET A 1 20.62 11.90 5.63
C MET A 1 19.74 10.78 5.11
N ASP A 2 19.59 9.71 5.90
CA ASP A 2 18.93 8.47 5.49
C ASP A 2 17.40 8.65 5.50
N SER A 3 16.88 9.37 4.50
CA SER A 3 15.44 9.48 4.26
C SER A 3 14.91 8.27 3.49
N ALA A 4 15.32 7.06 3.88
CA ALA A 4 14.79 5.84 3.29
C ALA A 4 13.37 5.63 3.81
N PHE A 5 12.38 5.50 2.92
CA PHE A 5 11.01 5.13 3.27
C PHE A 5 10.94 3.61 3.46
N TYR A 6 10.76 3.16 4.71
CA TYR A 6 10.66 1.75 5.06
C TYR A 6 9.74 1.55 6.27
N THR A 7 9.19 0.34 6.38
CA THR A 7 8.28 -0.04 7.46
C THR A 7 9.03 -0.25 8.78
N LYS A 8 8.54 0.37 9.86
CA LYS A 8 9.03 0.15 11.25
C LYS A 8 8.07 -0.67 12.12
N CYS A 9 6.80 -0.74 11.72
CA CYS A 9 5.76 -1.56 12.34
C CYS A 9 4.64 -1.74 11.31
N GLY A 10 3.96 -2.88 11.36
CA GLY A 10 2.76 -3.13 10.56
C GLY A 10 1.67 -3.73 11.43
N TYR A 11 0.46 -3.19 11.34
CA TYR A 11 -0.73 -3.73 11.98
C TYR A 11 -1.93 -3.54 11.06
N ALA A 12 -2.62 -4.63 10.76
CA ALA A 12 -3.87 -4.63 10.02
C ALA A 12 -4.89 -5.45 10.79
N ILE A 13 -6.17 -5.08 10.69
CA ILE A 13 -7.27 -5.82 11.29
C ILE A 13 -8.43 -5.87 10.31
N ASP A 14 -8.91 -7.08 10.04
CA ASP A 14 -10.01 -7.36 9.13
C ASP A 14 -11.14 -8.05 9.90
N LYS A 15 -12.38 -7.80 9.49
CA LYS A 15 -13.55 -8.48 10.09
C LYS A 15 -13.60 -9.93 9.61
N ASP A 16 -13.71 -10.88 10.54
CA ASP A 16 -13.76 -12.31 10.27
C ASP A 16 -14.98 -12.95 10.96
N GLY A 17 -16.10 -13.00 10.23
CA GLY A 17 -17.38 -13.44 10.77
C GLY A 17 -17.89 -12.54 11.91
N LYS A 18 -17.94 -13.08 13.12
CA LYS A 18 -18.34 -12.36 14.35
C LYS A 18 -17.17 -11.71 15.08
N ASP A 19 -15.94 -12.12 14.75
CA ASP A 19 -14.73 -11.68 15.39
C ASP A 19 -13.92 -10.82 14.41
N TRP A 20 -12.78 -10.34 14.86
CA TRP A 20 -11.85 -9.56 14.06
C TRP A 20 -10.47 -10.21 14.10
N LYS A 21 -9.86 -10.32 12.94
CA LYS A 21 -8.58 -10.99 12.75
C LYS A 21 -7.52 -9.94 12.42
N GLY A 22 -6.55 -9.80 13.30
CA GLY A 22 -5.41 -8.91 13.14
C GLY A 22 -4.17 -9.63 12.62
N LEU A 23 -3.33 -8.89 11.92
CA LEU A 23 -1.98 -9.26 11.51
C LEU A 23 -1.02 -8.20 12.03
N ARG A 24 -0.04 -8.59 12.84
CA ARG A 24 0.99 -7.69 13.38
C ARG A 24 2.38 -8.15 13.00
N TYR A 25 3.22 -7.21 12.59
CA TYR A 25 4.63 -7.45 12.28
C TYR A 25 5.50 -6.98 13.43
N MET A 26 6.14 -7.94 14.11
CA MET A 26 7.10 -7.70 15.18
C MET A 26 8.51 -7.73 14.56
N LEU A 27 9.08 -6.55 14.31
CA LEU A 27 10.36 -6.40 13.62
C LEU A 27 11.53 -6.43 14.59
N ASP A 28 12.51 -7.27 14.31
CA ASP A 28 13.85 -7.22 14.90
C ASP A 28 14.85 -6.92 13.77
N LEU A 29 15.03 -5.62 13.51
CA LEU A 29 15.87 -5.14 12.41
C LEU A 29 17.36 -5.41 12.66
N SER A 30 17.79 -5.55 13.91
CA SER A 30 19.17 -5.91 14.26
C SER A 30 19.51 -7.32 13.79
N ASN A 31 18.57 -8.26 13.95
CA ASN A 31 18.70 -9.63 13.47
C ASN A 31 18.07 -9.86 12.08
N LYS A 32 17.61 -8.79 11.43
CA LYS A 32 16.89 -8.83 10.14
C LYS A 32 15.79 -9.89 10.15
N SER A 33 14.94 -9.89 11.17
CA SER A 33 13.82 -10.83 11.25
C SER A 33 12.50 -10.12 11.49
N VAL A 34 11.43 -10.78 11.07
CA VAL A 34 10.05 -10.38 11.36
C VAL A 34 9.29 -11.58 11.87
N ALA A 35 8.73 -11.46 13.08
CA ALA A 35 7.71 -12.38 13.55
C ALA A 35 6.33 -11.85 13.12
N ILE A 36 5.53 -12.74 12.54
CA ILE A 36 4.18 -12.44 12.08
C ILE A 36 3.21 -13.00 13.11
N GLU A 37 2.49 -12.11 13.76
CA GLU A 37 1.49 -12.46 14.75
C GLU A 37 0.09 -12.35 14.17
N GLU A 38 -0.71 -13.39 14.41
CA GLU A 38 -2.14 -13.37 14.21
C GLU A 38 -2.83 -13.04 15.53
N LEU A 39 -3.72 -12.07 15.48
CA LEU A 39 -4.44 -11.54 16.63
C LEU A 39 -5.94 -11.78 16.42
N HIS A 40 -6.67 -12.14 17.48
CA HIS A 40 -8.13 -12.26 17.42
C HIS A 40 -8.76 -11.33 18.43
N HIS A 41 -9.72 -10.53 17.98
CA HIS A 41 -10.41 -9.53 18.78
C HIS A 41 -11.93 -9.75 18.68
N LYS A 42 -12.66 -9.47 19.77
CA LYS A 42 -14.13 -9.39 19.73
C LYS A 42 -14.62 -8.06 19.17
N ASP A 43 -13.84 -7.01 19.44
CA ASP A 43 -14.04 -5.64 18.97
C ASP A 43 -12.67 -5.08 18.59
N PRO A 44 -12.51 -4.38 17.45
CA PRO A 44 -11.22 -3.89 16.98
C PRO A 44 -10.61 -2.83 17.90
N ALA A 45 -11.41 -2.16 18.73
CA ALA A 45 -10.94 -1.22 19.75
C ALA A 45 -10.54 -1.90 21.07
N SER A 46 -10.80 -3.20 21.22
CA SER A 46 -10.44 -3.97 22.42
C SER A 46 -9.11 -4.70 22.25
N PRO A 47 -8.39 -5.02 23.34
CA PRO A 47 -7.23 -5.90 23.29
C PRO A 47 -7.56 -7.26 22.67
N PRO A 48 -6.59 -7.91 21.99
CA PRO A 48 -6.78 -9.25 21.45
C PRO A 48 -7.03 -10.26 22.58
N TYR A 49 -8.03 -11.13 22.43
CA TYR A 49 -8.24 -12.24 23.35
C TYR A 49 -7.38 -13.47 23.01
N LYS A 50 -6.80 -13.48 21.81
CA LYS A 50 -5.88 -14.52 21.34
C LYS A 50 -4.77 -13.89 20.50
N CYS A 51 -3.53 -14.31 20.74
CA CYS A 51 -2.34 -13.90 20.00
C CYS A 51 -1.49 -15.14 19.72
N GLU A 52 -1.13 -15.36 18.46
CA GLU A 52 -0.30 -16.48 18.04
C GLU A 52 0.77 -16.01 17.06
N ILE A 53 2.03 -16.38 17.28
CA ILE A 53 3.07 -16.24 16.26
C ILE A 53 2.79 -17.32 15.21
N LYS A 54 2.47 -16.90 13.99
CA LYS A 54 2.22 -17.81 12.85
C LYS A 54 3.49 -18.17 12.11
N ASP A 55 4.40 -17.22 11.99
CA ASP A 55 5.63 -17.40 11.24
C ASP A 55 6.72 -16.44 11.75
N THR A 56 7.97 -16.75 11.45
CA THR A 56 9.11 -15.88 11.64
C THR A 56 10.00 -15.96 10.40
N MET A 57 10.15 -14.83 9.71
CA MET A 57 10.89 -14.76 8.46
C MET A 57 12.20 -13.99 8.65
N HIS A 58 13.22 -14.40 7.92
CA HIS A 58 14.44 -13.61 7.78
C HIS A 58 14.31 -12.63 6.60
N LEU A 59 14.60 -11.36 6.86
CA LEU A 59 14.58 -10.27 5.91
C LEU A 59 15.90 -10.23 5.15
N LYS A 60 15.83 -10.20 3.81
CA LYS A 60 17.01 -10.00 2.96
C LYS A 60 17.63 -8.60 3.13
N SER A 61 16.80 -7.63 3.52
CA SER A 61 17.17 -6.24 3.76
C SER A 61 16.27 -5.65 4.85
N THR A 62 16.78 -4.69 5.62
CA THR A 62 15.98 -3.90 6.57
C THR A 62 15.12 -2.84 5.87
N SER A 63 15.42 -2.54 4.60
CA SER A 63 14.63 -1.65 3.76
C SER A 63 13.56 -2.45 3.02
N PHE A 64 12.35 -2.47 3.58
CA PHE A 64 11.15 -3.05 2.97
C PHE A 64 9.93 -2.18 3.26
N VAL A 65 8.85 -2.37 2.50
CA VAL A 65 7.54 -1.73 2.77
C VAL A 65 6.46 -2.78 2.99
N ASP A 66 5.53 -2.51 3.88
CA ASP A 66 4.35 -3.34 4.11
C ASP A 66 3.16 -2.92 3.24
N GLY A 67 2.04 -3.63 3.40
CA GLY A 67 0.82 -3.40 2.62
C GLY A 67 0.17 -2.04 2.80
N LEU A 68 0.46 -1.31 3.87
CA LEU A 68 -0.01 0.07 4.02
C LEU A 68 0.98 1.03 3.36
N ALA A 69 2.27 0.90 3.72
CA ALA A 69 3.33 1.77 3.25
C ALA A 69 3.49 1.73 1.72
N ILE A 70 3.26 0.57 1.08
CA ILE A 70 3.32 0.43 -0.38
C ILE A 70 2.36 1.36 -1.13
N GLY A 71 1.20 1.69 -0.54
CA GLY A 71 0.23 2.63 -1.13
C GLY A 71 0.65 4.10 -1.01
N TYR A 72 1.55 4.42 -0.06
CA TYR A 72 2.07 5.77 0.14
C TYR A 72 3.38 6.02 -0.60
N LEU A 73 4.16 4.98 -0.87
CA LEU A 73 5.46 5.09 -1.54
C LEU A 73 5.39 5.88 -2.86
N PRO A 74 4.40 5.67 -3.75
CA PRO A 74 4.37 6.41 -5.01
C PRO A 74 4.34 7.92 -4.85
N ARG A 75 3.73 8.43 -3.78
CA ARG A 75 3.63 9.87 -3.51
C ARG A 75 4.99 10.57 -3.41
N LEU A 76 6.03 9.83 -3.00
CA LEU A 76 7.38 10.35 -2.86
C LEU A 76 8.14 10.42 -4.20
N PHE A 77 7.74 9.60 -5.17
CA PHE A 77 8.51 9.34 -6.39
C PHE A 77 7.70 9.59 -7.67
N ILE A 78 6.44 9.99 -7.57
CA ILE A 78 5.55 10.13 -8.73
C ILE A 78 6.12 11.07 -9.80
N HIS A 79 6.86 12.08 -9.37
CA HIS A 79 7.48 13.10 -10.24
C HIS A 79 8.92 12.78 -10.65
N SER A 80 9.50 11.64 -10.24
CA SER A 80 10.93 11.36 -10.40
C SER A 80 11.30 10.56 -11.65
N ALA A 81 10.33 10.14 -12.47
CA ALA A 81 10.53 9.41 -13.73
C ALA A 81 11.61 8.29 -13.65
N GLN A 82 11.33 7.21 -12.91
CA GLN A 82 12.29 6.14 -12.62
C GLN A 82 11.61 4.77 -12.44
N THR A 83 12.39 3.69 -12.50
CA THR A 83 11.94 2.35 -12.11
C THR A 83 12.52 1.99 -10.75
N MET A 84 11.69 1.47 -9.84
CA MET A 84 12.10 1.07 -8.50
C MET A 84 11.65 -0.35 -8.18
N ASN A 85 12.58 -1.18 -7.73
CA ASN A 85 12.27 -2.49 -7.15
C ASN A 85 12.27 -2.38 -5.63
N VAL A 86 11.15 -2.74 -5.00
CA VAL A 86 10.95 -2.61 -3.55
C VAL A 86 10.69 -3.98 -2.96
N LEU A 87 11.42 -4.32 -1.89
CA LEU A 87 11.10 -5.50 -1.07
C LEU A 87 9.78 -5.23 -0.33
N THR A 88 8.80 -6.11 -0.50
CA THR A 88 7.46 -5.93 0.07
C THR A 88 7.06 -7.08 0.98
N LEU A 89 6.47 -6.77 2.13
CA LEU A 89 5.89 -7.74 3.07
C LEU A 89 4.36 -7.58 3.09
N LEU A 90 3.66 -8.39 2.30
CA LEU A 90 2.21 -8.31 2.10
C LEU A 90 1.54 -9.56 2.69
N LYS A 91 0.62 -9.37 3.64
CA LYS A 91 -0.13 -10.45 4.30
C LYS A 91 0.75 -11.63 4.78
N GLY A 92 1.92 -11.33 5.34
CA GLY A 92 2.86 -12.34 5.83
C GLY A 92 3.70 -13.03 4.75
N ALA A 93 3.69 -12.56 3.51
CA ALA A 93 4.53 -13.07 2.44
C ALA A 93 5.53 -12.00 1.95
N LEU A 94 6.79 -12.39 1.80
CA LEU A 94 7.84 -11.55 1.20
C LEU A 94 7.82 -11.68 -0.31
N GLY A 95 7.92 -10.54 -0.99
CA GLY A 95 8.04 -10.48 -2.44
C GLY A 95 8.73 -9.20 -2.90
N THR A 96 8.77 -9.00 -4.20
CA THR A 96 9.24 -7.77 -4.82
C THR A 96 8.07 -7.12 -5.54
N THR A 97 7.92 -5.82 -5.31
CA THR A 97 7.04 -4.98 -6.12
C THR A 97 7.88 -4.01 -6.92
N THR A 98 7.64 -3.97 -8.23
CA THR A 98 8.29 -3.05 -9.15
C THR A 98 7.33 -1.90 -9.44
N PHE A 99 7.81 -0.68 -9.29
CA PHE A 99 7.13 0.55 -9.70
C PHE A 99 7.82 1.12 -10.92
N PHE A 100 7.03 1.52 -11.91
CA PHE A 100 7.44 2.27 -13.08
C PHE A 100 6.84 3.67 -12.97
N PHE A 101 7.61 4.61 -12.42
CA PHE A 101 7.23 6.01 -12.39
C PHE A 101 7.45 6.58 -13.79
N THR A 102 6.37 6.69 -14.56
CA THR A 102 6.45 7.01 -15.99
C THR A 102 6.67 8.51 -16.25
N GLY A 103 6.31 9.36 -15.28
CA GLY A 103 6.26 10.82 -15.45
C GLY A 103 5.17 11.28 -16.43
N LYS A 104 4.31 10.37 -16.89
CA LYS A 104 3.23 10.65 -17.82
C LYS A 104 2.13 11.43 -17.11
N ARG A 105 1.93 12.67 -17.57
CA ARG A 105 0.85 13.55 -17.13
C ARG A 105 -0.37 13.34 -18.01
N THR A 106 -1.54 13.20 -17.39
CA THR A 106 -2.84 13.05 -18.06
C THR A 106 -3.92 13.67 -17.19
N THR A 107 -5.18 13.53 -17.61
CA THR A 107 -6.36 13.84 -16.83
C THR A 107 -7.17 12.57 -16.57
N GLU A 108 -7.79 12.47 -15.40
CA GLU A 108 -8.70 11.37 -15.06
C GLU A 108 -10.02 11.91 -14.51
N ASP A 109 -11.12 11.35 -15.00
CA ASP A 109 -12.46 11.55 -14.44
C ASP A 109 -12.65 10.61 -13.23
N ILE A 110 -13.23 11.16 -12.17
CA ILE A 110 -13.63 10.43 -10.96
C ILE A 110 -15.04 10.85 -10.55
N GLY A 111 -15.81 9.95 -9.96
CA GLY A 111 -17.24 10.21 -9.70
C GLY A 111 -17.58 11.33 -8.71
N VAL A 112 -16.61 11.87 -7.95
CA VAL A 112 -16.84 12.92 -6.93
C VAL A 112 -16.64 14.34 -7.47
N LEU A 113 -16.12 14.50 -8.68
CA LEU A 113 -15.83 15.81 -9.30
C LEU A 113 -16.50 15.92 -10.66
N ASP A 114 -16.96 17.12 -11.00
CA ASP A 114 -17.54 17.40 -12.32
C ASP A 114 -16.47 17.60 -13.40
N ASP A 115 -15.30 18.12 -13.01
CA ASP A 115 -14.17 18.35 -13.93
C ASP A 115 -13.07 17.29 -13.72
N PRO A 116 -12.33 16.94 -14.79
CA PRO A 116 -11.22 16.01 -14.71
C PRO A 116 -10.09 16.52 -13.81
N VAL A 117 -9.39 15.59 -13.16
CA VAL A 117 -8.22 15.89 -12.31
C VAL A 117 -6.94 15.69 -13.10
N ARG A 118 -6.01 16.64 -13.06
CA ARG A 118 -4.65 16.42 -13.57
C ARG A 118 -3.91 15.43 -12.70
N VAL A 119 -3.35 14.42 -13.33
CA VAL A 119 -2.69 13.32 -12.65
C VAL A 119 -1.38 12.94 -13.31
N VAL A 120 -0.52 12.29 -12.53
CA VAL A 120 0.66 11.58 -12.98
C VAL A 120 0.43 10.08 -12.77
N GLU A 121 0.74 9.31 -13.81
CA GLU A 121 0.56 7.86 -13.84
C GLU A 121 1.78 7.14 -13.25
N VAL A 122 1.52 6.07 -12.51
CA VAL A 122 2.50 5.05 -12.12
C VAL A 122 1.97 3.69 -12.49
N GLU A 123 2.80 2.88 -13.11
CA GLU A 123 2.51 1.47 -13.34
C GLU A 123 3.32 0.62 -12.38
N GLY A 124 2.93 -0.62 -12.18
CA GLY A 124 3.75 -1.54 -11.43
C GLY A 124 3.25 -2.96 -11.47
N SER A 125 4.06 -3.85 -10.89
CA SER A 125 3.72 -5.25 -10.76
C SER A 125 4.28 -5.83 -9.48
N THR A 126 3.60 -6.82 -8.93
CA THR A 126 4.04 -7.54 -7.74
C THR A 126 3.99 -9.04 -7.96
N ASN A 127 4.97 -9.76 -7.41
CA ASN A 127 5.02 -11.22 -7.43
C ASN A 127 4.45 -11.86 -6.15
N VAL A 128 3.90 -11.05 -5.25
CA VAL A 128 3.25 -11.49 -4.01
C VAL A 128 1.79 -11.04 -4.01
N VAL A 129 0.91 -11.85 -3.44
CA VAL A 129 -0.51 -11.51 -3.33
C VAL A 129 -0.68 -10.39 -2.32
N GLY A 130 -1.21 -9.26 -2.78
CA GLY A 130 -1.39 -8.05 -1.99
C GLY A 130 -2.72 -7.99 -1.23
N VAL A 131 -3.01 -6.78 -0.75
CA VAL A 131 -4.31 -6.46 -0.15
C VAL A 131 -5.42 -6.71 -1.19
N TYR A 132 -6.60 -7.16 -0.74
CA TYR A 132 -7.75 -7.47 -1.60
C TYR A 132 -7.51 -8.51 -2.72
N GLY A 133 -6.48 -9.35 -2.59
CA GLY A 133 -6.18 -10.36 -3.61
C GLY A 133 -5.59 -9.76 -4.88
N MET A 134 -4.99 -8.58 -4.78
CA MET A 134 -4.21 -7.96 -5.85
C MET A 134 -3.07 -8.90 -6.26
N THR A 135 -2.97 -9.19 -7.55
CA THR A 135 -1.96 -10.07 -8.12
C THR A 135 -1.43 -9.48 -9.41
N GLY A 136 -0.12 -9.41 -9.56
CA GLY A 136 0.50 -8.96 -10.80
C GLY A 136 0.42 -7.44 -10.96
N GLU A 137 -0.12 -6.99 -12.08
CA GLU A 137 -0.02 -5.61 -12.56
C GLU A 137 -1.04 -4.67 -11.91
N PHE A 138 -0.63 -3.42 -11.77
CA PHE A 138 -1.47 -2.32 -11.34
C PHE A 138 -1.10 -1.01 -12.05
N THR A 139 -2.05 -0.11 -12.10
CA THR A 139 -1.86 1.29 -12.51
C THR A 139 -2.45 2.20 -11.44
N GLY A 140 -1.74 3.25 -11.09
CA GLY A 140 -2.20 4.29 -10.17
C GLY A 140 -2.07 5.67 -10.80
N TRP A 141 -3.02 6.55 -10.46
CA TRP A 141 -3.01 7.94 -10.87
C TRP A 141 -3.04 8.81 -9.62
N PHE A 142 -2.07 9.71 -9.51
CA PHE A 142 -1.88 10.60 -8.36
C PHE A 142 -1.98 12.04 -8.84
N SER A 143 -2.47 12.97 -8.02
CA SER A 143 -2.61 14.39 -8.43
C SER A 143 -1.28 14.96 -8.90
N ASP A 144 -1.32 15.73 -10.00
CA ASP A 144 -0.17 16.44 -10.56
C ASP A 144 0.09 17.75 -9.79
N ASP A 145 0.40 17.58 -8.51
CA ASP A 145 0.83 18.62 -7.58
C ASP A 145 1.79 18.04 -6.53
N ASP A 146 2.28 18.90 -5.64
CA ASP A 146 3.19 18.50 -4.55
C ASP A 146 2.54 17.56 -3.53
N ALA A 147 1.21 17.53 -3.46
CA ALA A 147 0.51 16.68 -2.52
C ALA A 147 0.51 15.22 -2.98
N ALA A 148 0.51 14.96 -4.30
CA ALA A 148 0.47 13.63 -4.90
C ALA A 148 -0.60 12.75 -4.23
N VAL A 149 -1.84 13.24 -4.16
CA VAL A 149 -2.97 12.51 -3.59
C VAL A 149 -3.35 11.38 -4.55
N PRO A 150 -3.52 10.13 -4.07
CA PRO A 150 -4.05 9.06 -4.92
C PRO A 150 -5.46 9.42 -5.39
N ILE A 151 -5.65 9.50 -6.71
CA ILE A 151 -6.91 9.88 -7.35
C ILE A 151 -7.67 8.64 -7.82
N LYS A 152 -6.95 7.70 -8.45
CA LYS A 152 -7.54 6.49 -9.04
C LYS A 152 -6.52 5.36 -9.02
N GLY A 153 -7.00 4.13 -8.96
CA GLY A 153 -6.18 2.93 -9.07
C GLY A 153 -6.90 1.82 -9.80
N LYS A 154 -6.17 1.08 -10.63
CA LYS A 154 -6.65 -0.10 -11.33
C LYS A 154 -5.76 -1.28 -10.96
N LEU A 155 -6.36 -2.32 -10.40
CA LEU A 155 -5.65 -3.46 -9.84
C LEU A 155 -6.13 -4.74 -10.53
N LYS A 156 -5.18 -5.58 -10.98
CA LYS A 156 -5.51 -6.95 -11.36
C LYS A 156 -5.71 -7.79 -10.11
N VAL A 157 -6.80 -8.55 -10.08
CA VAL A 157 -7.12 -9.49 -9.00
C VAL A 157 -7.29 -10.89 -9.58
N LEU A 158 -7.43 -11.91 -8.71
CA LEU A 158 -7.61 -13.30 -9.13
C LEU A 158 -8.73 -13.47 -10.18
N ILE A 159 -9.82 -12.73 -10.06
CA ILE A 159 -10.96 -12.78 -10.98
C ILE A 159 -11.26 -11.36 -11.49
N GLY A 160 -10.58 -10.96 -12.58
CA GLY A 160 -10.84 -9.72 -13.29
C GLY A 160 -9.97 -8.54 -12.81
N ASN A 161 -10.56 -7.35 -12.79
CA ASN A 161 -9.89 -6.11 -12.42
C ASN A 161 -10.80 -5.30 -11.48
N VAL A 162 -10.17 -4.58 -10.55
CA VAL A 162 -10.84 -3.66 -9.65
C VAL A 162 -10.36 -2.25 -9.97
N THR A 163 -11.29 -1.31 -10.12
CA THR A 163 -11.02 0.12 -10.16
C THR A 163 -11.42 0.74 -8.82
N VAL A 164 -10.55 1.56 -8.25
CA VAL A 164 -10.78 2.31 -7.01
C VAL A 164 -10.60 3.79 -7.34
N GLU A 165 -11.53 4.62 -6.86
CA GLU A 165 -11.53 6.07 -7.07
C GLU A 165 -11.58 6.81 -5.73
N LEU A 166 -10.98 8.00 -5.70
CA LEU A 166 -11.12 8.91 -4.58
C LEU A 166 -12.57 9.40 -4.49
N ILE A 167 -13.22 9.16 -3.35
CA ILE A 167 -14.62 9.57 -3.11
C ILE A 167 -14.75 10.73 -2.12
N GLN A 168 -13.69 11.05 -1.35
CA GLN A 168 -13.65 12.15 -0.40
C GLN A 168 -12.22 12.38 0.11
N TRP A 169 -11.92 13.58 0.61
CA TRP A 169 -10.66 13.91 1.29
C TRP A 169 -10.89 14.92 2.42
N ASN A 170 -9.98 14.93 3.40
CA ASN A 170 -10.02 15.84 4.54
C ASN A 170 -8.75 16.69 4.67
N ARG A 171 -7.93 16.76 3.62
CA ARG A 171 -6.70 17.57 3.60
C ARG A 171 -7.05 19.05 3.53
N LYS A 172 -6.88 19.76 4.65
CA LYS A 172 -7.18 21.19 4.75
C LYS A 172 -6.40 22.00 3.70
N GLY A 173 -7.12 22.82 2.93
CA GLY A 173 -6.54 23.73 1.94
C GLY A 173 -6.06 23.06 0.65
N TRP A 174 -6.27 21.75 0.49
CA TRP A 174 -5.98 21.07 -0.76
C TRP A 174 -7.22 21.02 -1.65
N GLN A 175 -7.04 21.35 -2.91
CA GLN A 175 -8.01 21.18 -3.97
C GLN A 175 -7.37 20.34 -5.08
N PRO A 176 -8.10 19.38 -5.67
CA PRO A 176 -7.61 18.62 -6.82
C PRO A 176 -7.16 19.58 -7.93
N PRO A 177 -5.96 19.40 -8.51
CA PRO A 177 -5.55 20.19 -9.67
C PRO A 177 -6.42 19.80 -10.87
N GLN A 178 -7.00 20.81 -11.52
CA GLN A 178 -7.76 20.67 -12.77
C GLN A 178 -6.90 21.10 -13.98
#